data_AF-A0A9D8SWH2-F1
#
_entry.id   AF-A0A9D8SWH2-F1
#
_cell.length_a   1.000
_cell.length_b   1.000
_cell.length_c   1.000
_cell.angle_alpha   90.00
_cell.angle_beta   90.00
_cell.angle_gamma   90.00
#
_symmetry.space_group_name_H-M   'P 1'
#
loop_
_entity.id
_entity.type
_entity.pdbx_description
1 polymer ?
#
loop_
_entity_poly.entity_id
_entity_poly.type
_entity_poly.pdbx_seq_one_letter_code
_entity_poly.pdbx_strand_id
1 'polypeptide(L)'
;MRSYHIFILGLVALFAVSCGDPVQQRVDTLESYIEDVESESESYTAEEWEAADMKIEQLRAEVEANYDAMTPEQQQAALKAIGRYYGLVAKRGISEFAKEAQKALESVPSFIEGFTDAFKSDEQ
;
A
#
# COMPACT_ATOMS: atom_id res chain seq x y z
N MET A 1 36.30 -8.92 -13.88
CA MET A 1 36.33 -10.03 -12.90
C MET A 1 36.24 -9.41 -11.52
N ARG A 2 35.02 -9.34 -10.96
CA ARG A 2 34.47 -10.29 -9.97
C ARG A 2 34.51 -9.60 -8.59
N SER A 3 33.41 -8.91 -8.24
CA SER A 3 32.53 -9.23 -7.09
C SER A 3 33.23 -8.92 -5.75
N TYR A 4 32.61 -8.24 -4.77
CA TYR A 4 31.53 -8.78 -3.94
C TYR A 4 30.69 -7.63 -3.35
N HIS A 5 29.39 -7.68 -3.62
CA HIS A 5 28.38 -7.00 -2.81
C HIS A 5 28.35 -7.66 -1.43
N ILE A 6 28.75 -6.94 -0.39
CA ILE A 6 28.51 -7.34 0.99
C ILE A 6 27.14 -6.78 1.37
N PHE A 7 26.12 -7.59 1.10
CA PHE A 7 24.73 -7.36 1.47
C PHE A 7 24.48 -8.22 2.72
N ILE A 8 24.67 -7.67 3.92
CA ILE A 8 24.26 -8.31 5.18
C ILE A 8 23.91 -7.22 6.19
N LEU A 9 22.61 -7.03 6.47
CA LEU A 9 21.98 -7.22 7.78
C LEU A 9 20.52 -6.68 7.76
N GLY A 10 19.57 -7.50 7.31
CA GLY A 10 18.15 -7.30 7.60
C GLY A 10 17.74 -8.34 8.63
N LEU A 11 17.73 -7.97 9.91
CA LEU A 11 17.52 -8.89 11.03
C LEU A 11 16.09 -8.72 11.57
N VAL A 12 15.24 -9.67 11.17
CA VAL A 12 14.10 -10.24 11.91
C VAL A 12 13.03 -9.25 12.42
N ALA A 13 11.98 -9.07 11.63
CA ALA A 13 10.66 -8.71 12.16
C ALA A 13 9.97 -9.97 12.70
N LEU A 14 9.88 -10.07 14.01
CA LEU A 14 9.06 -11.06 14.73
C LEU A 14 7.58 -10.77 14.44
N PHE A 15 6.99 -11.47 13.46
CA PHE A 15 5.54 -11.49 13.33
C PHE A 15 4.95 -12.36 14.46
N ALA A 16 4.44 -11.70 15.50
CA ALA A 16 3.53 -12.33 16.44
C ALA A 16 2.26 -12.73 15.68
N VAL A 17 2.11 -14.02 15.39
CA VAL A 17 0.86 -14.60 14.87
C VAL A 17 -0.19 -14.50 15.98
N SER A 18 -0.91 -13.39 16.03
CA SER A 18 -2.17 -13.30 16.75
C SER A 18 -3.18 -14.20 16.03
N CYS A 19 -3.94 -15.01 16.76
CA CYS A 19 -5.15 -15.64 16.23
C CYS A 19 -6.17 -14.53 15.95
N GLY A 20 -6.00 -13.83 14.84
CA GLY A 20 -6.85 -12.74 14.36
C GLY A 20 -7.92 -13.24 13.39
N ASP A 21 -8.98 -12.45 13.27
CA ASP A 21 -9.96 -12.57 12.19
C ASP A 21 -9.22 -12.62 10.83
N PRO A 22 -9.39 -13.69 10.02
CA PRO A 22 -8.73 -13.82 8.72
C PRO A 22 -8.99 -12.64 7.78
N VAL A 23 -10.12 -11.94 7.94
CA VAL A 23 -10.45 -10.74 7.17
C VAL A 23 -9.63 -9.54 7.65
N GLN A 24 -9.53 -9.34 8.96
CA GLN A 24 -8.70 -8.29 9.56
C GLN A 24 -7.23 -8.45 9.15
N GLN A 25 -6.71 -9.68 9.16
CA GLN A 25 -5.34 -9.96 8.77
C GLN A 25 -5.01 -9.48 7.35
N ARG A 26 -5.98 -9.49 6.42
CA ARG A 26 -5.76 -8.98 5.05
C ARG A 26 -5.67 -7.47 5.03
N VAL A 27 -6.52 -6.79 5.77
CA VAL A 27 -6.45 -5.33 5.94
C VAL A 27 -5.11 -4.93 6.54
N ASP A 28 -4.68 -5.64 7.60
CA ASP A 28 -3.39 -5.38 8.26
C ASP A 28 -2.20 -5.64 7.32
N THR A 29 -2.30 -6.67 6.47
CA THR A 29 -1.26 -6.98 5.47
C THR A 29 -1.17 -5.89 4.40
N LEU A 30 -2.32 -5.38 3.94
CA LEU A 30 -2.39 -4.26 3.00
C LEU A 30 -1.81 -2.98 3.63
N GLU A 31 -2.21 -2.67 4.86
CA GLU A 31 -1.75 -1.50 5.61
C GLU A 31 -0.24 -1.52 5.79
N SER A 32 0.30 -2.62 6.35
CA SER A 32 1.72 -2.78 6.59
C SER A 32 2.54 -2.67 5.31
N TYR A 33 2.05 -3.23 4.20
CA TYR A 33 2.75 -3.13 2.94
C TYR A 33 2.82 -1.69 2.42
N ILE A 34 1.74 -0.93 2.58
CA ILE A 34 1.70 0.48 2.17
C ILE A 34 2.60 1.33 3.07
N GLU A 35 2.64 1.06 4.38
CA GLU A 35 3.58 1.70 5.31
C GLU A 35 5.05 1.44 4.90
N ASP A 36 5.39 0.21 4.50
CA ASP A 36 6.72 -0.14 4.00
C ASP A 36 7.06 0.67 2.73
N VAL A 37 6.13 0.73 1.77
CA VAL A 37 6.30 1.53 0.54
C VAL A 37 6.46 3.02 0.88
N GLU A 38 5.64 3.58 1.77
CA GLU A 38 5.76 4.98 2.20
C GLU A 38 7.16 5.27 2.78
N SER A 39 7.68 4.36 3.61
CA SER A 39 9.00 4.51 4.24
C SER A 39 10.18 4.34 3.27
N GLU A 40 10.06 3.51 2.24
CA GLU A 40 11.19 3.10 1.41
C GLU A 40 11.20 3.73 0.01
N SER A 41 10.04 4.22 -0.45
CA SER A 41 9.80 4.70 -1.82
C SER A 41 10.70 5.84 -2.29
N GLU A 42 11.36 6.56 -1.38
CA GLU A 42 12.37 7.57 -1.74
C GLU A 42 13.52 7.03 -2.57
N SER A 43 13.86 5.75 -2.35
CA SER A 43 14.97 5.08 -3.01
C SER A 43 14.54 4.15 -4.15
N TYR A 44 13.24 4.00 -4.39
CA TYR A 44 12.72 3.06 -5.37
C TYR A 44 13.12 3.44 -6.80
N THR A 45 13.63 2.44 -7.52
CA THR A 45 13.77 2.41 -8.96
C THR A 45 12.42 2.20 -9.64
N ALA A 46 12.37 2.36 -10.97
CA ALA A 46 11.17 2.09 -11.74
C ALA A 46 10.69 0.64 -11.62
N GLU A 47 11.62 -0.33 -11.57
CA GLU A 47 11.31 -1.75 -11.39
C GLU A 47 10.71 -2.03 -10.01
N GLU A 48 11.20 -1.36 -8.97
CA GLU A 48 10.65 -1.48 -7.61
C GLU A 48 9.25 -0.86 -7.50
N TRP A 49 8.99 0.24 -8.20
CA TRP A 49 7.64 0.80 -8.32
C TRP A 49 6.67 -0.14 -9.05
N GLU A 50 7.09 -0.78 -10.14
CA GLU A 50 6.28 -1.75 -10.85
C GLU A 50 5.98 -2.99 -9.98
N ALA A 51 6.98 -3.48 -9.25
CA ALA A 51 6.79 -4.56 -8.29
C ALA A 51 5.83 -4.17 -7.15
N ALA A 52 5.91 -2.92 -6.68
CA ALA A 52 5.02 -2.41 -5.65
C ALA A 52 3.57 -2.34 -6.13
N ASP A 53 3.37 -1.87 -7.36
CA ASP A 53 2.05 -1.79 -7.99
C ASP A 53 1.42 -3.18 -8.17
N MET A 54 2.19 -4.14 -8.69
CA MET A 54 1.73 -5.53 -8.81
C MET A 54 1.31 -6.10 -7.45
N LYS A 55 2.04 -5.78 -6.38
CA LYS A 55 1.72 -6.27 -5.04
C LYS A 55 0.47 -5.60 -4.47
N ILE A 56 0.29 -4.29 -4.70
CA ILE A 56 -0.93 -3.58 -4.31
C ILE A 56 -2.15 -4.13 -5.05
N GLU A 57 -2.07 -4.37 -6.35
CA GLU A 57 -3.17 -4.95 -7.12
C GLU A 57 -3.55 -6.35 -6.61
N GLN A 58 -2.56 -7.17 -6.23
CA GLN A 58 -2.84 -8.46 -5.59
C GLN A 58 -3.58 -8.28 -4.26
N LEU A 59 -3.08 -7.42 -3.36
CA LEU A 59 -3.68 -7.22 -2.04
C LEU A 59 -5.08 -6.59 -2.15
N ARG A 60 -5.27 -5.66 -3.10
CA ARG A 60 -6.56 -5.06 -3.45
C ARG A 60 -7.55 -6.14 -3.91
N ALA A 61 -7.16 -7.03 -4.81
CA ALA A 61 -8.00 -8.13 -5.25
C ALA A 61 -8.38 -9.09 -4.10
N GLU A 62 -7.45 -9.33 -3.16
CA GLU A 62 -7.75 -10.12 -1.96
C GLU A 62 -8.76 -9.43 -1.03
N VAL A 63 -8.68 -8.10 -0.88
CA VAL A 63 -9.67 -7.30 -0.14
C VAL A 63 -11.03 -7.34 -0.86
N GLU A 64 -11.06 -7.08 -2.17
CA GLU A 64 -12.30 -7.09 -2.97
C GLU A 64 -13.02 -8.44 -2.93
N ALA A 65 -12.27 -9.54 -3.02
CA ALA A 65 -12.83 -10.89 -2.95
C ALA A 65 -13.50 -11.21 -1.61
N ASN A 66 -13.20 -10.45 -0.55
CA ASN A 66 -13.75 -10.64 0.79
C ASN A 66 -14.60 -9.45 1.25
N TYR A 67 -14.84 -8.46 0.39
CA TYR A 67 -15.42 -7.17 0.77
C TYR A 67 -16.77 -7.30 1.48
N ASP A 68 -17.64 -8.20 1.02
CA ASP A 68 -18.96 -8.46 1.60
C ASP A 68 -18.91 -9.08 3.01
N ALA A 69 -17.78 -9.71 3.38
CA ALA A 69 -17.56 -10.30 4.69
C ALA A 69 -16.88 -9.32 5.67
N MET A 70 -16.44 -8.15 5.19
CA MET A 70 -15.78 -7.12 6.00
C MET A 70 -16.80 -6.30 6.78
N THR A 71 -16.41 -5.84 7.97
CA THR A 71 -17.16 -4.77 8.64
C THR A 71 -16.98 -3.44 7.88
N PRO A 72 -17.90 -2.48 8.04
CA PRO A 72 -17.75 -1.15 7.44
C PRO A 72 -16.42 -0.48 7.80
N GLU A 73 -15.92 -0.67 9.02
CA GLU A 73 -14.65 -0.12 9.48
C GLU A 73 -13.46 -0.74 8.74
N GLN A 74 -13.49 -2.06 8.53
CA GLN A 74 -12.47 -2.79 7.77
C GLN A 74 -12.45 -2.35 6.30
N GLN A 75 -13.62 -2.16 5.69
CA GLN A 75 -13.74 -1.65 4.33
C GLN A 75 -13.16 -0.23 4.21
N GLN A 76 -13.52 0.66 5.15
CA GLN A 76 -13.01 2.04 5.17
C GLN A 76 -11.50 2.08 5.36
N ALA A 77 -10.95 1.25 6.27
CA ALA A 77 -9.52 1.14 6.50
C ALA A 77 -8.78 0.70 5.23
N ALA A 78 -9.25 -0.37 4.57
CA ALA A 78 -8.64 -0.85 3.33
C ALA A 78 -8.70 0.20 2.21
N LEU A 79 -9.84 0.86 2.03
CA LEU A 79 -10.01 1.91 1.02
C LEU A 79 -9.12 3.13 1.31
N LYS A 80 -8.99 3.51 2.58
CA LYS A 80 -8.08 4.58 3.00
C LYS A 80 -6.62 4.22 2.72
N ALA A 81 -6.21 3.00 3.05
CA ALA A 81 -4.87 2.50 2.75
C ALA A 81 -4.56 2.60 1.25
N ILE A 82 -5.42 2.01 0.41
CA ILE A 82 -5.28 2.05 -1.05
C ILE A 82 -5.21 3.50 -1.56
N GLY A 83 -6.04 4.38 -1.00
CA GLY A 83 -5.99 5.81 -1.27
C GLY A 83 -4.60 6.39 -1.05
N ARG A 84 -3.98 6.14 0.11
CA ARG A 84 -2.63 6.64 0.43
C ARG A 84 -1.59 6.18 -0.58
N TYR A 85 -1.59 4.91 -0.96
CA TYR A 85 -0.67 4.39 -1.98
C TYR A 85 -0.79 5.15 -3.30
N TYR A 86 -2.00 5.32 -3.83
CA TYR A 86 -2.15 6.06 -5.10
C TYR A 86 -1.88 7.56 -4.96
N GLY A 87 -2.09 8.14 -3.78
CA GLY A 87 -1.64 9.50 -3.46
C GLY A 87 -0.12 9.62 -3.56
N LEU A 88 0.61 8.65 -3.01
CA LEU A 88 2.06 8.57 -3.09
C LEU A 88 2.56 8.42 -4.54
N VAL A 89 1.94 7.53 -5.32
CA VAL A 89 2.22 7.36 -6.75
C VAL A 89 2.01 8.67 -7.53
N ALA A 90 0.88 9.36 -7.28
CA ALA A 90 0.56 10.63 -7.91
C ALA A 90 1.57 11.72 -7.55
N LYS A 91 1.95 11.82 -6.27
CA LYS A 91 2.97 12.75 -5.77
C LYS A 91 4.33 12.55 -6.43
N ARG A 92 4.68 11.31 -6.78
CA ARG A 92 5.92 10.97 -7.50
C ARG A 92 5.84 11.24 -9.01
N GLY A 93 4.67 11.61 -9.53
CA GLY A 93 4.46 11.87 -10.95
C GLY A 93 4.52 10.61 -11.82
N ILE A 94 4.28 9.43 -11.24
CA ILE A 94 4.31 8.17 -11.97
C ILE A 94 2.96 7.98 -12.68
N SER A 95 2.85 8.59 -13.86
CA SER A 95 1.59 8.80 -14.56
C SER A 95 0.91 7.53 -15.11
N GLU A 96 1.67 6.45 -15.27
CA GLU A 96 1.15 5.16 -15.75
C GLU A 96 0.20 4.52 -14.73
N PHE A 97 0.50 4.63 -13.43
CA PHE A 97 -0.26 4.01 -12.34
C PHE A 97 -1.39 4.91 -11.78
N ALA A 98 -1.34 6.22 -12.04
CA ALA A 98 -2.34 7.18 -11.57
C ALA A 98 -3.72 7.05 -12.26
N LYS A 99 -3.80 6.34 -13.40
CA LYS A 99 -5.05 6.21 -14.17
C LYS A 99 -6.11 5.36 -13.46
N GLU A 100 -5.70 4.29 -12.78
CA GLU A 100 -6.64 3.42 -12.04
C GLU A 100 -7.13 4.09 -10.76
N ALA A 101 -6.25 4.83 -10.08
CA ALA A 101 -6.60 5.70 -8.96
C ALA A 101 -7.69 6.72 -9.32
N GLN A 102 -7.61 7.32 -10.52
CA GLN A 102 -8.52 8.36 -10.96
C GLN A 102 -9.98 7.89 -11.01
N LYS A 103 -10.22 6.62 -11.37
CA LYS A 103 -11.57 6.04 -11.39
C LYS A 103 -12.10 5.73 -9.98
N ALA A 104 -11.23 5.36 -9.05
CA ALA A 104 -11.60 5.09 -7.66
C ALA A 104 -11.88 6.39 -6.86
N LEU A 105 -11.20 7.48 -7.21
CA LEU A 105 -11.36 8.80 -6.58
C LEU A 105 -12.76 9.40 -6.71
N GLU A 106 -13.54 9.03 -7.74
CA GLU A 106 -14.80 9.71 -8.04
C GLU A 106 -15.98 9.34 -7.13
N SER A 107 -15.84 8.39 -6.20
CA SER A 107 -17.03 7.89 -5.46
C SER A 107 -16.82 7.36 -4.04
N VAL A 108 -15.59 7.33 -3.50
CA VAL A 108 -15.31 6.69 -2.21
C VAL A 108 -14.62 7.66 -1.22
N PRO A 109 -15.32 8.17 -0.19
CA PRO A 109 -14.76 9.13 0.76
C PRO A 109 -13.48 8.70 1.46
N SER A 110 -13.42 7.46 1.97
CA SER A 110 -12.23 6.94 2.66
C SER A 110 -11.02 6.84 1.73
N PHE A 111 -11.24 6.48 0.46
CA PHE A 111 -10.19 6.49 -0.55
C PHE A 111 -9.65 7.91 -0.78
N ILE A 112 -10.55 8.89 -0.96
CA ILE A 112 -10.17 10.31 -1.15
C ILE A 112 -9.37 10.79 0.07
N GLU A 113 -9.82 10.46 1.29
CA GLU A 113 -9.12 10.82 2.51
C GLU A 113 -7.68 10.30 2.49
N GLY A 114 -7.48 8.99 2.29
CA GLY A 114 -6.15 8.39 2.19
C GLY A 114 -5.30 9.01 1.07
N PHE A 115 -5.89 9.21 -0.11
CA PHE A 115 -5.21 9.86 -1.21
C PHE A 115 -4.70 11.25 -0.84
N THR A 116 -5.52 12.07 -0.17
CA THR A 116 -5.11 13.40 0.27
C THR A 116 -4.11 13.35 1.43
N ASP A 117 -4.15 12.33 2.29
CA ASP A 117 -3.24 12.17 3.42
C ASP A 117 -1.79 12.03 2.93
N ALA A 118 -1.54 11.35 1.81
CA ALA A 118 -0.20 11.23 1.20
C ALA A 118 0.48 12.58 0.86
N PHE A 119 -0.32 13.65 0.67
CA PHE A 119 0.18 15.00 0.42
C PHE A 119 0.35 15.84 1.69
N LYS A 120 -0.24 15.42 2.81
CA LYS A 120 -0.11 16.11 4.11
C LYS A 120 1.14 15.67 4.87
N SER A 121 1.65 14.46 4.60
CA SER A 121 2.77 13.84 5.32
C SER A 121 4.11 14.58 5.18
N ASP A 122 4.24 15.55 4.27
CA ASP A 122 5.46 16.35 4.06
C ASP A 122 5.55 17.63 4.91
N GLU A 123 4.48 18.00 5.62
CA GLU A 123 4.45 19.24 6.43
C GLU A 123 5.00 19.06 7.86
N GLN A 124 5.80 18.02 8.14
CA GLN A 124 6.41 17.76 9.45
C GLN A 124 7.94 17.64 9.41
#